data_AF-A0A180FE64-F1
#
_entry.id   AF-A0A180FE64-F1
#
_cell.length_a   1.000
_cell.length_b   1.000
_cell.length_c   1.000
_cell.angle_alpha   90.00
_cell.angle_beta   90.00
_cell.angle_gamma   90.00
#
_symmetry.space_group_name_H-M   'P 1'
#
loop_
_entity.id
_entity.type
_entity.pdbx_description
1 polymer ?
#
loop_
_entity_poly.entity_id
_entity_poly.type
_entity_poly.pdbx_seq_one_letter_code
_entity_poly.pdbx_strand_id
1 'polypeptide(L)'
;MEEYKSILEDSISDIARGYAKPWYMTMQFILSADSKEELGDLIKYFKKEMRARRYRLNDLFYSQQEAFSSLFSLNVNTRRKILTPHETNNNVLAALYPFASNGLFDSRGVYLGDEVYSADPFYFDPKTKESGMRNSNVIAVAGMVGAGKTYTVSKILNWLKCTNTKQFIIDPLGDYHGFAMNYYKSRVIDMSSGKEGLINPLQVFSDQKSLKQSTMDFIG
;
A
#
# COMPACT_ATOMS: atom_id res chain seq x y z
N MET A 1 -0.28 -18.22 11.09
CA MET A 1 -1.17 -19.40 10.97
C MET A 1 -2.53 -19.14 11.61
N GLU A 2 -2.60 -18.56 12.82
CA GLU A 2 -3.85 -18.06 13.43
C GLU A 2 -4.61 -17.06 12.53
N GLU A 3 -3.92 -16.07 12.00
CA GLU A 3 -4.53 -14.98 11.21
C GLU A 3 -5.20 -15.48 9.92
N TYR A 4 -4.56 -16.44 9.23
CA TYR A 4 -5.10 -17.04 8.02
C TYR A 4 -6.37 -17.86 8.29
N LYS A 5 -6.48 -18.48 9.48
CA LYS A 5 -7.72 -19.16 9.90
C LYS A 5 -8.83 -18.17 10.18
N SER A 6 -8.54 -17.07 10.87
CA SER A 6 -9.51 -16.00 11.13
C SER A 6 -10.07 -15.42 9.83
N ILE A 7 -9.24 -15.13 8.83
CA ILE A 7 -9.68 -14.61 7.53
C ILE A 7 -10.59 -15.62 6.80
N LEU A 8 -10.28 -16.91 6.88
CA LEU A 8 -11.11 -17.96 6.31
C LEU A 8 -12.46 -18.09 7.03
N GLU A 9 -12.46 -18.04 8.36
CA GLU A 9 -13.67 -18.10 9.18
C GLU A 9 -14.58 -16.91 8.93
N ASP A 10 -14.02 -15.70 8.83
CA ASP A 10 -14.74 -14.48 8.48
C ASP A 10 -15.30 -14.57 7.05
N SER A 11 -14.50 -15.06 6.10
CA SER A 11 -14.94 -15.25 4.72
C SER A 11 -16.09 -16.26 4.60
N ILE A 12 -16.07 -17.35 5.38
CA ILE A 12 -17.14 -18.35 5.43
C ILE A 12 -18.40 -17.74 6.06
N SER A 13 -18.24 -16.97 7.14
CA SER A 13 -19.32 -16.25 7.82
C SER A 13 -20.01 -15.25 6.90
N ASP A 14 -19.26 -14.51 6.09
CA ASP A 14 -19.80 -13.53 5.13
C ASP A 14 -20.59 -14.19 4.00
N ILE A 15 -20.15 -15.37 3.52
CA ILE A 15 -20.90 -16.15 2.53
C ILE A 15 -22.19 -16.69 3.15
N ALA A 16 -22.10 -17.26 4.36
CA ALA A 16 -23.26 -17.83 5.06
C ALA A 16 -24.34 -16.78 5.40
N ARG A 17 -23.91 -15.54 5.69
CA ARG A 17 -24.80 -14.40 5.98
C ARG A 17 -25.31 -13.70 4.71
N GLY A 18 -24.81 -14.07 3.53
CA GLY A 18 -25.20 -13.48 2.24
C GLY A 18 -24.59 -12.10 1.95
N TYR A 19 -23.61 -11.66 2.75
CA TYR A 19 -22.85 -10.44 2.47
C TYR A 19 -21.88 -10.63 1.29
N ALA A 20 -21.45 -11.86 1.07
CA ALA A 20 -20.60 -12.27 -0.04
C ALA A 20 -21.35 -13.16 -1.03
N LYS A 21 -21.28 -12.84 -2.33
CA LYS A 21 -21.80 -13.71 -3.39
C LYS A 21 -20.75 -14.76 -3.79
N PRO A 22 -21.13 -16.05 -3.89
CA PRO A 22 -20.22 -17.07 -4.40
C PRO A 22 -20.03 -16.93 -5.92
N TRP A 23 -18.78 -17.04 -6.36
CA TRP A 23 -18.40 -17.05 -7.77
C TRP A 23 -17.76 -18.37 -8.14
N TYR A 24 -18.02 -18.84 -9.35
CA TYR A 24 -17.30 -19.97 -9.93
C TYR A 24 -16.06 -19.48 -10.67
N MET A 25 -14.90 -19.92 -10.22
CA MET A 25 -13.62 -19.55 -10.79
C MET A 25 -12.83 -20.78 -11.24
N THR A 26 -12.12 -20.63 -12.35
CA THR A 26 -11.13 -21.60 -12.80
C THR A 26 -9.87 -20.86 -13.20
N MET A 27 -8.74 -21.33 -12.69
CA MET A 27 -7.42 -20.82 -13.01
C MET A 27 -6.72 -21.82 -13.93
N GLN A 28 -6.24 -21.35 -15.07
CA GLN A 28 -5.50 -22.15 -16.04
C GLN A 28 -4.08 -21.60 -16.17
N PHE A 29 -3.09 -22.49 -16.23
CA PHE A 29 -1.69 -22.13 -16.39
C PHE A 29 -1.18 -22.64 -17.74
N ILE A 30 -0.55 -21.77 -18.51
CA ILE A 30 0.17 -22.14 -19.74
C ILE A 30 1.65 -22.16 -19.40
N LEU A 31 2.29 -23.30 -19.63
CA LEU A 31 3.74 -23.45 -19.52
C LEU A 31 4.32 -23.59 -20.92
N SER A 32 5.29 -22.75 -21.26
CA SER A 32 5.99 -22.75 -22.55
C SER A 32 7.49 -22.78 -22.32
N ALA A 33 8.21 -23.49 -23.18
CA ALA A 33 9.67 -23.53 -23.22
C ALA A 33 10.13 -23.75 -24.66
N ASP A 34 11.41 -23.47 -24.96
CA ASP A 34 11.94 -23.53 -26.32
C ASP A 34 12.29 -24.96 -26.76
N SER A 35 12.40 -25.90 -25.81
CA SER A 35 12.61 -27.31 -26.07
C SER A 35 11.68 -28.23 -25.27
N LYS A 36 11.48 -29.45 -25.77
CA LYS A 36 10.65 -30.47 -25.10
C LYS A 36 11.24 -30.92 -23.77
N GLU A 37 12.57 -31.00 -23.68
CA GLU A 37 13.28 -31.37 -22.45
C GLU A 37 13.08 -30.31 -21.37
N GLU A 38 13.30 -29.04 -21.72
CA GLU A 38 13.11 -27.90 -20.83
C GLU A 38 11.65 -27.76 -20.37
N LEU A 39 10.69 -27.96 -21.28
CA LEU A 39 9.27 -27.99 -20.91
C LEU A 39 8.98 -29.10 -19.88
N GLY A 40 9.59 -30.27 -20.05
CA GLY A 40 9.46 -31.39 -19.13
C GLY A 40 9.96 -31.04 -17.72
N ASP A 41 11.08 -30.35 -17.62
CA ASP A 41 11.64 -29.91 -16.34
C ASP A 41 10.86 -28.77 -15.70
N LEU A 42 10.38 -27.82 -16.50
CA LEU A 42 9.48 -26.75 -16.06
C LEU A 42 8.19 -27.32 -15.46
N ILE A 43 7.57 -28.31 -16.12
CA ILE A 43 6.36 -28.98 -15.62
C ILE A 43 6.64 -29.68 -14.28
N LYS A 44 7.75 -30.39 -14.15
CA LYS A 44 8.13 -31.08 -12.89
C LYS A 44 8.31 -30.06 -11.77
N TYR A 45 9.05 -28.99 -12.03
CA TYR A 45 9.29 -27.91 -11.07
C TYR A 45 7.99 -27.24 -10.63
N PHE A 46 7.16 -26.83 -11.59
CA PHE A 46 5.86 -26.20 -11.32
C PHE A 46 4.95 -27.11 -10.46
N LYS A 47 4.82 -28.39 -10.81
CA LYS A 47 4.03 -29.36 -10.03
C LYS A 47 4.56 -29.52 -8.61
N LYS A 48 5.89 -29.55 -8.44
CA LYS A 48 6.53 -29.66 -7.12
C LYS A 48 6.19 -28.45 -6.25
N GLU A 49 6.36 -27.25 -6.78
CA GLU A 49 6.09 -25.98 -6.09
C GLU A 49 4.62 -25.82 -5.68
N MET A 50 3.71 -26.18 -6.57
CA MET A 50 2.27 -26.12 -6.29
C MET A 50 1.83 -27.14 -5.24
N ARG A 51 2.35 -28.37 -5.31
CA ARG A 51 2.07 -29.41 -4.30
C ARG A 51 2.65 -29.05 -2.94
N ALA A 52 3.83 -28.43 -2.88
CA ALA A 52 4.44 -27.95 -1.64
C ALA A 52 3.54 -26.92 -0.93
N ARG A 53 2.85 -26.07 -1.71
CA ARG A 53 1.85 -25.10 -1.23
C ARG A 53 0.44 -25.70 -1.06
N ARG A 54 0.30 -27.03 -1.13
CA ARG A 54 -0.96 -27.78 -0.97
C ARG A 54 -2.04 -27.48 -2.02
N TYR A 55 -1.67 -26.96 -3.19
CA TYR A 55 -2.61 -26.83 -4.31
C TYR A 55 -2.89 -28.20 -4.94
N ARG A 56 -4.15 -28.42 -5.34
CA ARG A 56 -4.55 -29.55 -6.18
C ARG A 56 -4.42 -29.14 -7.65
N LEU A 57 -3.59 -29.85 -8.39
CA LEU A 57 -3.41 -29.63 -9.82
C LEU A 57 -4.21 -30.67 -10.61
N ASN A 58 -4.87 -30.20 -11.66
CA ASN A 58 -5.45 -31.05 -12.70
C ASN A 58 -4.58 -30.92 -13.94
N ASP A 59 -4.01 -32.04 -14.39
CA ASP A 59 -3.13 -32.08 -15.56
C ASP A 59 -3.89 -31.97 -16.89
N LEU A 60 -5.24 -31.98 -16.84
CA LEU A 60 -6.12 -31.95 -18.01
C LEU A 60 -5.75 -33.01 -19.04
N PHE A 61 -5.39 -34.20 -18.57
CA PHE A 61 -4.95 -35.31 -19.41
C PHE A 61 -6.05 -35.69 -20.40
N TYR A 62 -5.73 -35.70 -21.70
CA TYR A 62 -6.64 -35.83 -22.85
C TYR A 62 -7.55 -34.62 -23.16
N SER A 63 -7.51 -33.57 -22.34
CA SER A 63 -8.27 -32.33 -22.57
C SER A 63 -7.35 -31.11 -22.77
N GLN A 64 -6.05 -31.32 -23.00
CA GLN A 64 -5.09 -30.22 -23.13
C GLN A 64 -5.38 -29.32 -24.33
N GLN A 65 -5.78 -29.91 -25.47
CA GLN A 65 -6.15 -29.16 -26.66
C GLN A 65 -7.41 -28.32 -26.45
N GLU A 66 -8.41 -28.87 -25.75
CA GLU A 66 -9.64 -28.16 -25.45
C GLU A 66 -9.41 -27.03 -24.42
N ALA A 67 -8.57 -27.29 -23.41
CA ALA A 67 -8.15 -26.30 -22.42
C ALA A 67 -7.40 -25.15 -23.09
N PHE A 68 -6.45 -25.45 -23.97
CA PHE A 68 -5.72 -24.45 -24.74
C PHE A 68 -6.66 -23.61 -25.61
N SER A 69 -7.60 -24.25 -26.30
CA SER A 69 -8.63 -23.56 -27.11
C SER A 69 -9.54 -22.67 -26.26
N SER A 70 -9.85 -23.07 -25.02
CA SER A 70 -10.72 -22.30 -24.11
C SER A 70 -10.14 -20.95 -23.68
N LEU A 71 -8.82 -20.76 -23.78
CA LEU A 71 -8.12 -19.52 -23.42
C LEU A 71 -8.33 -18.41 -24.45
N PHE A 72 -8.52 -18.79 -25.71
CA PHE A 72 -8.81 -17.87 -26.79
C PHE A 72 -10.34 -17.82 -26.91
N SER A 73 -10.95 -16.69 -26.54
CA SER A 73 -12.39 -16.45 -26.33
C SER A 73 -13.36 -16.76 -27.50
N LEU A 74 -13.00 -17.64 -28.44
CA LEU A 74 -13.71 -17.96 -29.68
C LEU A 74 -14.78 -19.05 -29.53
N ASN A 75 -14.85 -19.77 -28.40
CA ASN A 75 -15.87 -20.80 -28.18
C ASN A 75 -16.51 -20.71 -26.79
N VAL A 76 -17.70 -20.11 -26.73
CA VAL A 76 -18.53 -19.98 -25.52
C VAL A 76 -19.01 -21.33 -24.94
N ASN A 77 -19.05 -22.40 -25.76
CA ASN A 77 -19.62 -23.70 -25.39
C ASN A 77 -18.62 -24.68 -24.73
N THR A 78 -17.31 -24.54 -24.95
CA THR A 78 -16.29 -25.40 -24.31
C THR A 78 -16.01 -25.02 -22.85
N ARG A 79 -16.35 -23.80 -22.44
CA ARG A 79 -16.16 -23.31 -21.07
C ARG A 79 -16.93 -24.10 -20.01
N ARG A 80 -18.04 -24.77 -20.33
CA ARG A 80 -18.82 -25.48 -19.29
C ARG A 80 -18.33 -26.89 -18.96
N LYS A 81 -17.50 -27.51 -19.81
CA LYS A 81 -17.11 -28.93 -19.65
C LYS A 81 -15.74 -29.15 -19.01
N ILE A 82 -14.83 -28.18 -19.11
CA ILE A 82 -13.41 -28.33 -18.72
C ILE A 82 -13.13 -27.64 -17.39
N LEU A 83 -13.97 -26.67 -17.03
CA LEU A 83 -13.82 -25.87 -15.83
C LEU A 83 -14.36 -26.67 -14.65
N THR A 84 -13.47 -27.24 -13.82
CA THR A 84 -13.82 -27.57 -12.44
C THR A 84 -13.99 -26.24 -11.72
N PRO A 85 -15.23 -25.80 -11.49
CA PRO A 85 -15.45 -24.48 -10.97
C PRO A 85 -15.22 -24.56 -9.46
N HIS A 86 -14.22 -23.83 -8.98
CA HIS A 86 -14.05 -23.64 -7.55
C HIS A 86 -14.89 -22.45 -7.11
N GLU A 87 -15.71 -22.69 -6.09
CA GLU A 87 -16.45 -21.62 -5.44
C GLU A 87 -15.48 -20.70 -4.71
N THR A 88 -15.61 -19.41 -4.95
CA THR A 88 -14.77 -18.38 -4.36
C THR A 88 -15.59 -17.15 -3.98
N ASN A 89 -15.02 -16.29 -3.13
CA ASN A 89 -15.65 -15.06 -2.68
C ASN A 89 -15.15 -13.85 -3.52
N ASN A 90 -15.93 -12.77 -3.54
CA ASN A 90 -15.58 -11.46 -4.09
C ASN A 90 -14.15 -11.01 -3.75
N ASN A 91 -13.70 -11.20 -2.50
CA ASN A 91 -12.38 -10.76 -2.05
C ASN A 91 -11.24 -11.48 -2.80
N VAL A 92 -11.38 -12.79 -3.01
CA VAL A 92 -10.39 -13.58 -3.77
C VAL A 92 -10.40 -13.19 -5.25
N LEU A 93 -11.59 -12.93 -5.80
CA LEU A 93 -11.73 -12.46 -7.17
C LEU A 93 -11.08 -11.08 -7.39
N ALA A 94 -11.24 -10.17 -6.42
CA ALA A 94 -10.61 -8.85 -6.44
C ALA A 94 -9.08 -8.94 -6.33
N ALA A 95 -8.56 -9.83 -5.48
CA ALA A 95 -7.13 -10.06 -5.33
C ALA A 95 -6.46 -10.63 -6.60
N LEU A 96 -7.23 -11.35 -7.44
CA LEU A 96 -6.75 -11.90 -8.71
C LEU A 96 -6.83 -10.92 -9.88
N TYR A 97 -7.35 -9.71 -9.65
CA TYR A 97 -7.41 -8.69 -10.69
C TYR A 97 -5.99 -8.18 -11.00
N PRO A 98 -5.50 -8.28 -12.25
CA PRO A 98 -4.10 -8.03 -12.61
C PRO A 98 -3.64 -6.56 -12.50
N PHE A 99 -4.47 -5.69 -11.93
CA PHE A 99 -4.18 -4.28 -11.68
C PHE A 99 -4.49 -3.86 -10.22
N ALA A 100 -4.73 -4.81 -9.31
CA ALA A 100 -5.16 -4.51 -7.96
C ALA A 100 -4.07 -3.91 -7.06
N SER A 101 -2.78 -4.14 -7.35
CA SER A 101 -1.70 -3.47 -6.62
C SER A 101 -0.37 -3.50 -7.38
N ASN A 102 -0.04 -2.39 -8.05
CA ASN A 102 1.34 -1.93 -7.91
C ASN A 102 1.35 -1.24 -6.55
N GLY A 103 1.79 -1.96 -5.51
CA GLY A 103 1.90 -1.34 -4.20
C GLY A 103 2.76 -0.07 -4.34
N LEU A 104 2.29 1.03 -3.78
CA LEU A 104 2.96 2.33 -3.77
C LEU A 104 4.18 2.26 -2.83
N PHE A 105 5.13 1.37 -3.11
CA PHE A 105 6.30 1.15 -2.29
C PHE A 105 7.43 2.04 -2.81
N ASP A 106 7.79 3.06 -2.03
CA ASP A 106 9.04 3.75 -2.29
C ASP A 106 10.21 2.81 -1.95
N SER A 107 11.28 2.84 -2.75
CA SER A 107 12.50 2.04 -2.49
C SER A 107 13.17 2.37 -1.13
N ARG A 108 12.88 3.55 -0.57
CA ARG A 108 13.37 4.06 0.72
C ARG A 108 12.29 4.96 1.32
N GLY A 109 12.30 5.14 2.64
CA GLY A 109 11.39 6.09 3.28
C GLY A 109 11.11 5.77 4.73
N VAL A 110 10.15 6.49 5.31
CA VAL A 110 9.57 6.14 6.60
C VAL A 110 8.73 4.87 6.45
N TYR A 111 9.02 3.87 7.27
CA TYR A 111 8.18 2.68 7.38
C TYR A 111 6.85 3.06 8.04
N LEU A 112 5.73 2.81 7.38
CA LEU A 112 4.39 3.17 7.89
C LEU A 112 3.57 1.96 8.35
N GLY A 113 3.85 0.76 7.83
CA GLY A 113 3.21 -0.50 8.22
C GLY A 113 3.49 -1.59 7.20
N ASP A 114 2.81 -2.71 7.30
CA ASP A 114 2.88 -3.78 6.32
C ASP A 114 1.63 -3.74 5.43
N GLU A 115 1.80 -4.12 4.17
CA GLU A 115 0.68 -4.28 3.26
C GLU A 115 -0.09 -5.55 3.63
N VAL A 116 -1.42 -5.45 3.67
CA VAL A 116 -2.29 -6.45 4.31
C VAL A 116 -2.27 -7.82 3.61
N TYR A 117 -1.96 -7.87 2.31
CA TYR A 117 -2.09 -9.09 1.50
C TYR A 117 -0.75 -9.77 1.24
N SER A 118 0.29 -9.00 1.00
CA SER A 118 1.66 -9.43 0.69
C SER A 118 2.53 -9.55 1.94
N ALA A 119 2.14 -8.89 3.05
CA ALA A 119 2.98 -8.67 4.22
C ALA A 119 4.31 -7.96 3.90
N ASP A 120 4.39 -7.29 2.75
CA ASP A 120 5.56 -6.53 2.37
C ASP A 120 5.59 -5.19 3.14
N PRO A 121 6.78 -4.73 3.55
CA PRO A 121 6.91 -3.48 4.30
C PRO A 121 6.58 -2.27 3.42
N PHE A 122 5.68 -1.42 3.91
CA PHE A 122 5.29 -0.18 3.27
C PHE A 122 6.19 0.99 3.70
N TYR A 123 7.08 1.38 2.79
CA TYR A 123 7.93 2.56 2.92
C TYR A 123 7.37 3.73 2.11
N PHE A 124 7.43 4.91 2.72
CA PHE A 124 6.98 6.15 2.12
C PHE A 124 8.04 7.24 2.28
N ASP A 125 8.54 7.82 1.19
CA ASP A 125 9.43 8.97 1.22
C ASP A 125 8.75 10.21 0.63
N PRO A 126 8.39 11.20 1.47
CA PRO A 126 7.82 12.47 1.01
C PRO A 126 8.69 13.23 0.00
N LYS A 127 9.99 12.90 -0.09
CA LYS A 127 10.95 13.56 -0.98
C LYS A 127 11.06 12.90 -2.36
N THR A 128 10.47 11.72 -2.55
CA THR A 128 10.55 11.01 -3.83
C THR A 128 9.87 11.81 -4.94
N LYS A 129 10.58 11.93 -6.07
CA LYS A 129 10.11 12.58 -7.30
C LYS A 129 10.01 11.56 -8.42
N GLU A 130 9.37 10.43 -8.16
CA GLU A 130 9.12 9.46 -9.21
C GLU A 130 8.23 10.07 -10.31
N SER A 131 8.41 9.58 -11.53
CA SER A 131 7.85 10.12 -12.76
C SER A 131 6.32 9.96 -12.79
N GLY A 132 5.62 10.85 -12.08
CA GLY A 132 4.16 10.86 -11.94
C GLY A 132 3.71 11.83 -10.86
N MET A 133 4.47 11.95 -9.76
CA MET A 133 4.29 12.98 -8.74
C MET A 133 5.08 14.23 -9.13
N ARG A 134 4.39 15.17 -9.80
CA ARG A 134 4.99 16.44 -10.27
C ARG A 134 5.39 17.38 -9.12
N ASN A 135 4.95 17.10 -7.90
CA ASN A 135 5.11 17.96 -6.73
C ASN A 135 4.94 17.16 -5.42
N SER A 136 5.98 17.19 -4.58
CA SER A 136 6.10 16.54 -3.26
C SER A 136 5.25 17.16 -2.14
N ASN A 137 4.11 17.77 -2.46
CA ASN A 137 3.67 18.93 -1.69
C ASN A 137 2.45 18.76 -0.77
N VAL A 138 1.69 17.66 -0.84
CA VAL A 138 0.52 17.51 0.04
C VAL A 138 0.30 16.05 0.46
N ILE A 139 0.47 15.79 1.76
CA ILE A 139 0.06 14.55 2.43
C ILE A 139 -1.08 14.90 3.37
N ALA A 140 -2.22 14.21 3.25
CA ALA A 140 -3.35 14.36 4.14
C ALA A 140 -3.51 13.09 4.99
N VAL A 141 -3.48 13.23 6.32
CA VAL A 141 -3.72 12.14 7.26
C VAL A 141 -5.11 12.34 7.89
N ALA A 142 -6.05 11.47 7.56
CA ALA A 142 -7.42 11.50 8.04
C ALA A 142 -7.78 10.21 8.79
N GLY A 143 -8.73 10.29 9.72
CA GLY A 143 -9.14 9.18 10.57
C GLY A 143 -9.95 9.65 11.77
N MET A 144 -10.56 8.72 12.50
CA MET A 144 -11.29 9.03 13.74
C MET A 144 -10.33 9.40 14.89
N VAL A 145 -10.85 9.94 15.99
CA VAL A 145 -10.07 10.12 17.22
C VAL A 145 -9.60 8.75 17.70
N GLY A 146 -8.32 8.63 18.05
CA GLY A 146 -7.71 7.34 18.45
C GLY A 146 -7.20 6.47 17.29
N ALA A 147 -7.45 6.83 16.03
CA ALA A 147 -6.97 6.06 14.86
C ALA A 147 -5.46 6.20 14.57
N GLY A 148 -4.69 6.80 15.48
CA GLY A 148 -3.24 6.95 15.33
C GLY A 148 -2.77 8.11 14.45
N LYS A 149 -3.64 9.09 14.11
CA LYS A 149 -3.27 10.26 13.27
C LYS A 149 -2.01 10.97 13.77
N THR A 150 -1.97 11.36 15.03
CA THR A 150 -0.83 12.06 15.66
C THR A 150 0.43 11.20 15.65
N TYR A 151 0.29 9.89 15.84
CA TYR A 151 1.40 8.94 15.79
C TYR A 151 2.00 8.84 14.37
N THR A 152 1.16 8.67 13.35
CA THR A 152 1.58 8.61 11.95
C THR A 152 2.29 9.89 11.52
N VAL A 153 1.72 11.06 11.84
CA VAL A 153 2.34 12.36 11.53
C VAL A 153 3.68 12.52 12.25
N SER A 154 3.76 12.16 13.54
CA SER A 154 5.01 12.22 14.31
C SER A 154 6.11 11.32 13.71
N LYS A 155 5.74 10.14 13.18
CA LYS A 155 6.67 9.23 12.51
C LYS A 155 7.26 9.86 11.25
N ILE A 156 6.41 10.49 10.42
CA ILE A 156 6.83 11.22 9.21
C ILE A 156 7.72 12.41 9.60
N LEU A 157 7.34 13.20 10.60
CA LEU A 157 8.14 14.34 11.08
C LEU A 157 9.51 13.90 11.59
N ASN A 158 9.58 12.82 12.36
CA ASN A 158 10.85 12.27 12.83
C ASN A 158 11.75 11.86 11.66
N TRP A 159 11.21 11.13 10.68
CA TRP A 159 11.96 10.77 9.46
C TRP A 159 12.48 11.98 8.70
N LEU A 160 11.63 13.00 8.49
CA LEU A 160 12.04 14.25 7.85
C LEU A 160 13.15 14.95 8.63
N LYS A 161 13.16 14.84 9.97
CA LYS A 161 14.18 15.47 10.82
C LYS A 161 15.49 14.71 10.74
N CYS A 162 15.46 13.38 10.77
CA CYS A 162 16.61 12.51 10.55
C CYS A 162 17.24 12.72 9.17
N THR A 163 16.44 13.04 8.16
CA THR A 163 16.92 13.39 6.81
C THR A 163 17.22 14.90 6.64
N ASN A 164 17.48 15.59 7.76
CA ASN A 164 17.90 16.99 7.85
C ASN A 164 16.98 18.00 7.12
N THR A 165 15.67 17.75 7.17
CA THR A 165 14.66 18.65 6.60
C THR A 165 14.24 19.69 7.63
N LYS A 166 14.19 20.97 7.22
CA LYS A 166 13.59 22.03 8.04
C LYS A 166 12.08 21.82 8.12
N GLN A 167 11.52 21.97 9.31
CA GLN A 167 10.12 21.71 9.59
C GLN A 167 9.48 22.92 10.26
N PHE A 168 8.26 23.23 9.84
CA PHE A 168 7.39 24.20 10.47
C PHE A 168 6.09 23.49 10.80
N ILE A 169 5.70 23.51 12.07
CA ILE A 169 4.51 22.81 12.56
C ILE A 169 3.56 23.87 13.09
N ILE A 170 2.35 23.92 12.51
CA ILE A 170 1.24 24.71 13.03
C ILE A 170 0.36 23.75 13.83
N ASP A 171 0.35 23.92 15.15
CA ASP A 171 -0.30 23.00 16.06
C ASP A 171 -1.34 23.74 16.92
N PRO A 172 -2.61 23.79 16.47
CA PRO A 172 -3.67 24.44 17.24
C PRO A 172 -4.09 23.65 18.48
N LEU A 173 -3.75 22.35 18.59
CA LEU A 173 -4.17 21.48 19.69
C LEU A 173 -3.07 21.30 20.75
N GLY A 174 -1.81 21.54 20.41
CA GLY A 174 -0.66 21.42 21.31
C GLY A 174 -0.10 20.01 21.46
N ASP A 175 -0.58 19.05 20.66
CA ASP A 175 -0.17 17.63 20.71
C ASP A 175 1.33 17.44 20.41
N TYR A 176 1.95 18.34 19.64
CA TYR A 176 3.34 18.24 19.19
C TYR A 176 4.31 19.05 20.06
N HIS A 177 3.84 19.75 21.10
CA HIS A 177 4.70 20.54 21.98
C HIS A 177 5.80 19.68 22.64
N GLY A 178 5.42 18.53 23.18
CA GLY A 178 6.35 17.57 23.78
C GLY A 178 7.33 16.99 22.75
N PHE A 179 6.86 16.72 21.52
CA PHE A 179 7.72 16.27 20.42
C PHE A 179 8.78 17.32 20.08
N ALA A 180 8.38 18.58 19.95
CA ALA A 180 9.25 19.69 19.57
C ALA A 180 10.32 20.00 20.65
N MET A 181 9.90 20.14 21.92
CA MET A 181 10.78 20.53 23.02
C MET A 181 11.65 19.39 23.52
N ASN A 182 11.05 18.23 23.82
CA ASN A 182 11.76 17.17 24.55
C ASN A 182 12.75 16.40 23.66
N TYR A 183 12.40 16.18 22.39
CA TYR A 183 13.22 15.35 21.50
C TYR A 183 14.19 16.15 20.64
N TYR A 184 13.80 17.33 20.17
CA TYR A 184 14.59 18.10 19.22
C TYR A 184 15.05 19.46 19.71
N LYS A 185 14.65 19.86 20.93
CA LYS A 185 14.94 21.19 21.50
C LYS A 185 14.62 22.31 20.50
N SER A 186 13.48 22.15 19.81
CA SER A 186 13.04 23.09 18.78
C SER A 186 12.53 24.38 19.42
N ARG A 187 12.61 25.49 18.68
CA ARG A 187 11.96 26.75 19.08
C ARG A 187 10.44 26.59 18.98
N VAL A 188 9.75 26.73 20.09
CA VAL A 188 8.28 26.83 20.13
C VAL A 188 7.92 28.29 20.26
N ILE A 189 7.02 28.75 19.40
CA ILE A 189 6.53 30.12 19.39
C ILE A 189 5.07 30.07 19.80
N ASP A 190 4.78 30.57 20.99
CA ASP A 190 3.41 30.68 21.49
C ASP A 190 2.74 31.90 20.88
N MET A 191 1.73 31.68 20.02
CA MET A 191 0.96 32.73 19.37
C MET A 191 -0.27 33.16 20.19
N SER A 192 -0.55 32.53 21.34
CA SER A 192 -1.77 32.77 22.13
C SER A 192 -1.60 33.84 23.21
N SER A 193 -0.43 33.91 23.84
CA SER A 193 -0.19 34.80 25.00
C SER A 193 0.09 36.26 24.64
N GLY A 194 0.31 36.57 23.36
CA GLY A 194 0.61 37.93 22.88
C GLY A 194 1.97 38.48 23.32
N LYS A 195 2.80 37.68 24.01
CA LYS A 195 4.16 38.06 24.44
C LYS A 195 5.20 37.81 23.36
N GLU A 196 5.03 36.72 22.62
CA GLU A 196 5.84 36.32 21.47
C GLU A 196 4.91 35.93 20.32
N GLY A 197 5.44 35.71 19.11
CA GLY A 197 4.65 35.16 18.00
C GLY A 197 3.62 36.09 17.35
N LEU A 198 3.67 37.40 17.63
CA LEU A 198 2.82 38.39 16.96
C LEU A 198 3.20 38.50 15.47
N ILE A 199 2.31 38.03 14.60
CA ILE A 199 2.45 38.18 13.15
C ILE A 199 1.58 39.36 12.73
N ASN A 200 2.18 40.37 12.09
CA ASN A 200 1.45 41.48 11.50
C ASN A 200 1.06 41.14 10.05
N PRO A 201 -0.22 40.91 9.72
CA PRO A 201 -0.65 40.60 8.35
C PRO A 201 -0.41 41.74 7.36
N LEU A 202 -0.27 42.98 7.85
CA LEU A 202 0.01 44.17 7.03
C LEU A 202 1.51 44.42 6.83
N GLN A 203 2.38 43.58 7.41
CA GLN A 203 3.81 43.71 7.23
C GLN A 203 4.17 43.27 5.80
N VAL A 204 4.43 44.27 4.95
CA VAL A 204 4.87 44.04 3.58
C VAL A 204 6.37 43.79 3.56
N PHE A 205 6.78 42.70 2.91
CA PHE A 205 8.18 42.40 2.66
C PHE A 205 8.48 42.72 1.19
N SER A 206 9.34 43.72 0.98
CA SER A 206 9.65 44.27 -0.35
C SER A 206 10.52 43.35 -1.22
N ASP A 207 11.23 42.40 -0.62
CA ASP A 207 12.30 41.65 -1.27
C ASP A 207 12.58 40.32 -0.55
N GLN A 208 13.02 39.29 -1.30
CA GLN A 208 13.29 37.96 -0.72
C GLN A 208 14.42 37.98 0.33
N LYS A 209 15.32 38.98 0.28
CA LYS A 209 16.39 39.15 1.27
C LYS A 209 15.83 39.66 2.59
N SER A 210 15.00 40.71 2.57
CA SER A 210 14.33 41.20 3.78
C SER A 210 13.41 40.16 4.42
N LEU A 211 12.74 39.33 3.61
CA LEU A 211 11.96 38.19 4.11
C LEU A 211 12.83 37.14 4.82
N LYS A 212 13.98 36.77 4.23
CA LYS A 212 14.90 35.81 4.85
C LYS A 212 15.50 36.36 6.13
N GLN A 213 15.85 37.65 6.16
CA GLN A 213 16.39 38.32 7.34
C GLN A 213 15.35 38.31 8.48
N SER A 214 14.12 38.78 8.22
CA SER A 214 13.06 38.78 9.23
C SER A 214 12.68 37.38 9.72
N THR A 215 12.69 36.40 8.81
CA THR A 215 12.45 34.99 9.15
C THR A 215 13.58 34.45 10.04
N MET A 216 14.83 34.83 9.77
CA MET A 216 15.96 34.47 10.63
C MET A 216 15.90 35.18 11.97
N ASP A 217 15.47 36.43 12.04
CA ASP A 217 15.31 37.18 13.30
C ASP A 217 14.15 36.62 14.14
N PHE A 218 13.11 36.08 13.49
CA PHE A 218 11.99 35.42 14.16
C PHE A 218 12.30 34.00 14.62
N ILE A 219 13.27 33.32 14.00
CA ILE A 219 13.62 31.91 14.28
C ILE A 219 14.93 31.77 15.08
N GLY A 220 15.87 32.70 14.94
CA GLY A 220 17.16 32.76 15.64
C GLY A 220 17.06 33.25 17.07
#